data_AF-A0A6L9KVC6-F1
#
_entry.id   AF-A0A6L9KVC6-F1
#
_cell.length_a   1.000
_cell.length_b   1.000
_cell.length_c   1.000
_cell.angle_alpha   90.00
_cell.angle_beta   90.00
_cell.angle_gamma   90.00
#
_symmetry.space_group_name_H-M   'P 1'
#
loop_
_entity.id
_entity.type
_entity.pdbx_description
1 polymer ?
#
loop_
_entity_poly.entity_id
_entity_poly.type
_entity_poly.pdbx_seq_one_letter_code
_entity_poly.pdbx_strand_id
1 'polypeptide(L)' 'MNAENLIKMANDIGTFFEAMPNRQQATQDVATHIQKFWEPRMQKSLLAYLGAHG' A
#
# COMPACT_ATOMS: atom_id res chain seq x y z
N MET A 1 10.26 -12.26 0.08
CA MET A 1 10.18 -10.79 -0.11
C MET A 1 10.58 -10.12 1.18
N ASN A 2 11.35 -9.05 1.11
CA ASN A 2 11.70 -8.22 2.29
C ASN A 2 10.52 -7.26 2.57
N ALA A 3 10.12 -7.12 3.84
CA ALA A 3 9.07 -6.19 4.26
C ALA A 3 9.40 -4.74 3.89
N GLU A 4 10.67 -4.34 4.01
CA GLU A 4 11.15 -2.99 3.63
C GLU A 4 10.85 -2.66 2.17
N ASN A 5 11.02 -3.64 1.26
CA ASN A 5 10.72 -3.45 -0.16
C ASN A 5 9.21 -3.31 -0.41
N LEU A 6 8.38 -4.06 0.32
CA LEU A 6 6.92 -3.92 0.23
C LEU A 6 6.46 -2.55 0.73
N ILE A 7 7.04 -2.06 1.83
CA ILE A 7 6.74 -0.72 2.35
C ILE A 7 7.16 0.34 1.35
N LYS A 8 8.36 0.23 0.76
CA LYS A 8 8.79 1.15 -0.30
C LYS A 8 7.81 1.18 -1.46
N MET A 9 7.40 0.03 -1.97
CA MET A 9 6.41 -0.05 -3.05
C MET A 9 5.05 0.55 -2.66
N ALA A 10 4.57 0.30 -1.44
CA ALA A 10 3.33 0.89 -0.94
C ALA A 10 3.43 2.43 -0.86
N ASN A 11 4.58 2.96 -0.43
CA ASN A 11 4.83 4.40 -0.38
C ASN A 11 4.92 5.02 -1.78
N ASP A 12 5.52 4.32 -2.75
CA ASP A 12 5.58 4.78 -4.14
C ASP A 12 4.17 4.87 -4.76
N ILE A 13 3.29 3.90 -4.45
CA ILE A 13 1.88 3.95 -4.83
C ILE A 13 1.20 5.16 -4.17
N GLY A 14 1.41 5.37 -2.86
CA GLY A 14 0.88 6.52 -2.14
C GLY A 14 1.29 7.85 -2.79
N THR A 15 2.58 7.99 -3.10
CA THR A 15 3.15 9.18 -3.77
C THR A 15 2.50 9.44 -5.13
N PHE A 16 2.20 8.39 -5.90
CA PHE A 16 1.50 8.53 -7.16
C PHE A 16 0.08 9.13 -6.97
N PHE A 17 -0.64 8.69 -5.94
CA PHE A 17 -2.00 9.16 -5.64
C PHE A 17 -2.04 10.49 -4.87
N GLU A 18 -0.93 10.97 -4.31
CA GLU A 18 -0.86 12.26 -3.59
C GLU A 18 -1.23 13.46 -4.45
N ALA A 19 -1.01 13.39 -5.76
CA ALA A 19 -1.38 14.46 -6.70
C ALA A 19 -2.91 14.62 -6.86
N MET A 20 -3.72 13.71 -6.31
CA MET A 20 -5.17 13.76 -6.43
C MET A 20 -5.78 14.81 -5.47
N PRO A 21 -6.72 15.65 -5.95
CA PRO A 21 -7.31 16.73 -5.15
C PRO A 21 -8.21 16.20 -4.03
N ASN A 22 -8.80 15.01 -4.18
CA ASN A 22 -9.63 14.39 -3.16
C ASN A 22 -8.83 13.33 -2.39
N ARG A 23 -8.40 13.69 -1.18
CA ARG A 23 -7.61 12.81 -0.30
C ARG A 23 -8.34 11.52 0.09
N GLN A 24 -9.65 11.58 0.29
CA GLN A 24 -10.43 10.40 0.66
C GLN A 24 -10.49 9.41 -0.51
N GLN A 25 -10.72 9.91 -1.72
CA GLN A 25 -10.67 9.09 -2.93
C GLN A 25 -9.26 8.52 -3.16
N ALA A 26 -8.22 9.34 -3.02
CA ALA A 26 -6.83 8.90 -3.17
C ALA A 26 -6.49 7.73 -2.23
N THR A 27 -6.92 7.82 -0.96
CA THR A 27 -6.71 6.75 0.03
C THR A 27 -7.42 5.45 -0.38
N GLN A 28 -8.66 5.56 -0.87
CA GLN A 28 -9.42 4.42 -1.36
C GLN A 28 -8.78 3.79 -2.60
N ASP A 29 -8.24 4.61 -3.49
CA ASP A 29 -7.60 4.16 -4.73
C ASP A 29 -6.26 3.45 -4.44
N VAL A 30 -5.47 3.94 -3.49
CA VAL A 30 -4.24 3.25 -3.01
C VAL A 30 -4.59 1.85 -2.48
N ALA A 31 -5.58 1.75 -1.59
CA ALA A 31 -6.02 0.47 -1.04
C ALA A 31 -6.53 -0.49 -2.14
N THR A 32 -7.34 0.05 -3.06
CA THR A 32 -7.87 -0.71 -4.20
C THR A 32 -6.76 -1.20 -5.13
N HIS A 33 -5.74 -0.36 -5.39
CA HIS A 33 -4.61 -0.72 -6.22
C HIS A 33 -3.82 -1.89 -5.61
N ILE A 34 -3.47 -1.78 -4.32
CA ILE A 34 -2.77 -2.85 -3.60
C ILE A 34 -3.60 -4.14 -3.65
N GLN A 35 -4.90 -4.08 -3.36
CA GLN A 35 -5.77 -5.27 -3.34
C GLN A 35 -5.87 -5.95 -4.72
N LYS A 36 -5.94 -5.16 -5.81
CA LYS A 36 -6.11 -5.69 -7.17
C LYS A 36 -4.83 -6.27 -7.77
N PHE A 37 -3.68 -5.64 -7.51
CA PHE A 37 -2.45 -5.95 -8.23
C PHE A 37 -1.43 -6.75 -7.41
N TRP A 38 -1.52 -6.74 -6.09
CA TRP A 38 -0.59 -7.52 -5.26
C TRP A 38 -1.09 -8.93 -5.04
N GLU A 39 -0.16 -9.89 -5.03
CA GLU A 39 -0.48 -11.26 -4.66
C GLU A 39 -0.96 -11.35 -3.19
N PRO A 40 -1.81 -12.33 -2.85
CA PRO A 40 -2.31 -12.49 -1.47
C PRO A 40 -1.21 -12.57 -0.41
N ARG A 41 -0.03 -13.11 -0.75
CA ARG A 41 1.11 -13.25 0.17
C ARG A 41 1.73 -11.89 0.50
N MET A 42 1.78 -10.98 -0.47
CA MET A 42 2.30 -9.62 -0.31
C MET A 42 1.38 -8.80 0.60
N GLN A 43 0.06 -8.89 0.36
CA GLN A 43 -0.95 -8.22 1.18
C GLN A 43 -0.85 -8.67 2.65
N LYS A 44 -0.76 -9.99 2.89
CA LYS A 44 -0.55 -10.54 4.24
C LYS A 44 0.75 -10.05 4.89
N SER A 45 1.84 -9.98 4.12
CA SER A 45 3.13 -9.52 4.64
C SER A 45 3.11 -8.04 5.02
N LEU A 46 2.43 -7.20 4.21
CA LEU A 46 2.22 -5.79 4.52
C LEU A 46 1.40 -5.62 5.80
N LEU A 47 0.26 -6.33 5.91
CA LEU A 47 -0.59 -6.28 7.10
C LEU A 47 0.14 -6.77 8.35
N ALA A 48 0.94 -7.84 8.24
CA ALA A 48 1.74 -8.34 9.35
C ALA A 48 2.80 -7.33 9.80
N TYR A 49 3.46 -6.66 8.86
CA TYR A 49 4.41 -5.59 9.17
C TYR A 49 3.72 -4.44 9.92
N LEU A 50 2.57 -3.98 9.40
CA LEU A 50 1.78 -2.91 10.03
C LEU A 50 1.28 -3.31 11.43
N GLY A 51 0.84 -4.55 11.64
CA GLY A 51 0.43 -5.01 12.96
C GLY A 51 1.56 -5.10 13.99
N ALA A 52 2.81 -5.23 13.52
CA ALA A 52 3.98 -5.31 14.40
C ALA A 52 4.66 -3.95 14.66
N HIS A 53 4.43 -2.94 13.82
CA HIS A 53 5.13 -1.64 13.85
C HIS A 53 4.22 -0.41 13.77
N GLY A 54 2.89 -0.61 13.70
CA GLY A 54 1.88 0.44 13.61
C GLY A 54 1.32 0.88 14.96
#